data_AF-A0A934DU61-F1
#
_entry.id   AF-A0A934DU61-F1
#
_cell.length_a   1.000
_cell.length_b   1.000
_cell.length_c   1.000
_cell.angle_alpha   90.00
_cell.angle_beta   90.00
_cell.angle_gamma   90.00
#
_symmetry.space_group_name_H-M   'P 1'
#
loop_
_entity.id
_entity.type
_entity.pdbx_description
1 polymer ?
#
loop_
_entity_poly.entity_id
_entity_poly.type
_entity_poly.pdbx_seq_one_letter_code
_entity_poly.pdbx_strand_id
1 'polypeptide(L)'
;MFVEVVILGTLVVGGVALYAVNRVARGARDPIRRCTIRDAEEGRLVRIVGEMKADQESIRAPLSGREVLAYDVTVAWTQYNSDEVFHTEGEAVPFLLSDDSGLLRIDPCAARFEFEVRTAFQGGFLNALAPRVVEYLKARSIQTTTALGFNVGLMVREWVLEPGDTLAVIGIAHWESDPSGVPTAEPGYRDTAKRLRVIAPPDGQVLLTARPERHGE
;
A
#
# COMPACT_ATOMS: atom_id res chain seq x y z
N MET A 1 -0.98 -3.60 -41.99
CA MET A 1 0.34 -3.37 -41.37
C MET A 1 0.14 -3.68 -39.89
N PHE A 2 0.52 -4.88 -39.46
CA PHE A 2 0.27 -5.38 -38.11
C PHE A 2 1.26 -4.73 -37.14
N VAL A 3 0.75 -4.08 -36.09
CA VAL A 3 1.57 -3.53 -35.02
C VAL A 3 1.79 -4.65 -33.99
N GLU A 4 3.00 -5.19 -33.95
CA GLU A 4 3.42 -6.10 -32.88
C GLU A 4 3.59 -5.30 -31.58
N VAL A 5 2.72 -5.54 -30.61
CA VAL A 5 2.84 -4.99 -29.26
C VAL A 5 3.75 -5.94 -28.47
N VAL A 6 4.99 -5.50 -28.24
CA VAL A 6 5.93 -6.18 -27.34
C VAL A 6 5.52 -5.87 -25.90
N ILE A 7 4.92 -6.83 -25.21
CA ILE A 7 4.61 -6.75 -23.77
C ILE A 7 5.89 -7.12 -23.02
N LEU A 8 6.65 -6.12 -22.56
CA LEU A 8 7.78 -6.35 -21.66
C LEU A 8 7.24 -6.44 -20.22
N GLY A 9 7.21 -7.65 -19.68
CA GLY A 9 6.71 -7.92 -18.33
C GLY A 9 7.66 -7.41 -17.25
N THR A 10 7.32 -6.27 -16.66
CA THR A 10 7.89 -5.82 -15.38
C THR A 10 7.15 -6.51 -14.24
N LEU A 11 7.86 -6.96 -13.22
CA LEU A 11 7.32 -7.64 -12.05
C LEU A 11 6.30 -6.72 -11.32
N VAL A 12 5.01 -7.00 -11.51
CA VAL A 12 3.90 -6.26 -10.91
C VAL A 12 3.68 -6.76 -9.48
N VAL A 13 4.26 -6.07 -8.50
CA VAL A 13 3.85 -6.20 -7.09
C VAL A 13 2.88 -5.05 -6.80
N GLY A 14 1.59 -5.21 -7.11
CA GLY A 14 0.59 -4.23 -6.68
C GLY A 14 -0.67 -4.10 -7.55
N GLY A 15 -0.63 -4.49 -8.82
CA GLY A 15 -1.72 -4.22 -9.77
C GLY A 15 -3.02 -5.03 -9.61
N VAL A 16 -3.10 -5.96 -8.64
CA VAL A 16 -4.33 -6.72 -8.35
C VAL A 16 -5.16 -6.07 -7.21
N ALA A 17 -4.67 -4.99 -6.59
CA ALA A 17 -5.30 -4.41 -5.40
C ALA A 17 -6.65 -3.70 -5.64
N LEU A 18 -6.92 -3.23 -6.86
CA LEU A 18 -8.09 -2.37 -7.13
C LEU A 18 -9.35 -3.09 -7.66
N TYR A 19 -9.29 -4.36 -8.07
CA TYR A 19 -10.45 -5.02 -8.69
C TYR A 19 -11.22 -6.02 -7.79
N ALA A 20 -10.70 -6.40 -6.62
CA ALA A 20 -11.35 -7.41 -5.76
C ALA A 20 -11.61 -6.91 -4.33
N VAL A 21 -12.34 -5.80 -4.16
CA VAL A 21 -12.64 -5.12 -2.88
C VAL A 21 -13.53 -5.93 -1.89
N ASN A 22 -13.98 -7.15 -2.18
CA ASN A 22 -15.20 -7.65 -1.50
C ASN A 22 -15.21 -9.04 -0.85
N ARG A 23 -14.09 -9.68 -0.51
CA ARG A 23 -14.15 -11.05 0.08
C ARG A 23 -13.56 -11.26 1.47
N VAL A 24 -12.41 -10.66 1.81
CA VAL A 24 -11.73 -10.99 3.08
C VAL A 24 -12.37 -10.31 4.29
N ALA A 25 -12.93 -9.10 4.15
CA ALA A 25 -13.62 -8.40 5.23
C ALA A 25 -15.08 -8.86 5.48
N ARG A 26 -15.68 -9.67 4.59
CA ARG A 26 -17.09 -10.11 4.71
C ARG A 26 -17.28 -11.46 5.41
N GLY A 27 -16.19 -12.17 5.71
CA GLY A 27 -16.23 -13.52 6.30
C GLY A 27 -16.10 -13.56 7.82
N ALA A 28 -15.54 -12.52 8.45
CA ALA A 28 -15.38 -12.47 9.90
C ALA A 28 -16.68 -11.98 10.55
N ARG A 29 -17.49 -12.91 11.06
CA ARG A 29 -18.69 -12.62 11.88
C ARG A 29 -18.35 -12.14 13.30
N ASP A 30 -17.07 -12.11 13.65
CA ASP A 30 -16.58 -11.63 14.94
C ASP A 30 -15.79 -10.34 14.69
N PRO A 31 -16.10 -9.22 15.35
CA PRO A 31 -15.37 -7.97 15.16
C PRO A 31 -13.90 -8.20 15.49
N ILE A 32 -13.01 -7.92 14.53
CA ILE A 32 -11.57 -8.12 14.71
C ILE A 32 -11.12 -7.18 15.82
N ARG A 33 -10.82 -7.76 17.00
CA ARG A 33 -10.49 -6.99 18.20
C ARG A 33 -9.18 -6.24 17.97
N ARG A 34 -9.23 -4.93 18.22
CA ARG A 34 -8.01 -4.12 18.30
C ARG A 34 -7.20 -4.56 19.50
N CYS A 35 -5.90 -4.78 19.31
CA CYS A 35 -4.96 -5.03 20.39
C CYS A 35 -3.71 -4.16 20.21
N THR A 36 -2.93 -4.04 21.27
CA THR A 36 -1.59 -3.47 21.20
C THR A 36 -0.62 -4.52 20.63
N ILE A 37 0.56 -4.09 20.21
CA ILE A 37 1.64 -4.99 19.76
C ILE A 37 2.02 -5.97 20.87
N ARG A 38 2.12 -5.51 22.13
CA ARG A 38 2.48 -6.36 23.27
C ARG A 38 1.41 -7.41 23.57
N ASP A 39 0.14 -7.08 23.41
CA ASP A 39 -0.99 -7.96 23.75
C ASP A 39 -1.35 -8.91 22.60
N ALA A 40 -0.64 -8.86 21.48
CA ALA A 40 -0.86 -9.74 20.34
C ALA A 40 -0.52 -11.19 20.70
N GLU A 41 -1.52 -12.06 20.77
CA GLU A 41 -1.34 -13.49 21.01
C GLU A 41 -0.87 -14.21 19.74
N GLU A 42 0.14 -15.07 19.87
CA GLU A 42 0.65 -15.92 18.78
C GLU A 42 -0.48 -16.67 18.04
N GLY A 43 -0.49 -16.61 16.71
CA GLY A 43 -1.45 -17.33 15.86
C GLY A 43 -2.86 -16.74 15.84
N ARG A 44 -3.13 -15.65 16.57
CA ARG A 44 -4.44 -14.98 16.53
C ARG A 44 -4.56 -13.98 15.38
N LEU A 45 -5.78 -13.86 14.86
CA LEU A 45 -6.15 -12.73 14.00
C LEU A 45 -6.22 -11.47 14.86
N VAL A 46 -5.40 -10.49 14.53
CA VAL A 46 -5.27 -9.24 15.28
C VAL A 46 -5.50 -8.04 14.38
N ARG A 47 -5.94 -6.93 14.99
CA ARG A 47 -5.93 -5.60 14.38
C ARG A 47 -5.05 -4.68 15.21
N ILE A 48 -3.94 -4.25 14.66
CA ILE A 48 -2.98 -3.36 15.33
C ILE A 48 -3.03 -2.01 14.63
N VAL A 49 -3.10 -0.92 15.40
CA VAL A 49 -3.10 0.44 14.88
C VAL A 49 -1.91 1.17 15.47
N GLY A 50 -1.10 1.78 14.63
CA GLY A 50 0.07 2.52 15.08
C GLY A 50 0.55 3.53 14.05
N GLU A 51 1.62 4.22 14.41
CA GLU A 51 2.30 5.19 13.57
C GLU A 51 3.37 4.50 12.73
N MET A 52 3.39 4.82 11.44
CA MET A 52 4.37 4.30 10.49
C MET A 52 5.72 4.98 10.69
N LYS A 53 6.79 4.18 10.74
CA LYS A 53 8.18 4.66 10.81
C LYS A 53 8.98 4.00 9.70
N ALA A 54 9.96 4.73 9.16
CA ALA A 54 10.94 4.14 8.27
C ALA A 54 11.73 3.06 9.02
N ASP A 55 11.93 1.91 8.39
CA ASP A 55 12.80 0.86 8.92
C ASP A 55 14.26 1.17 8.58
N GLN A 56 14.57 1.24 7.27
CA GLN A 56 15.91 1.55 6.77
C GLN A 56 15.89 2.58 5.65
N GLU A 57 14.93 2.46 4.73
CA GLU A 57 14.88 3.25 3.50
C GLU A 57 13.47 3.83 3.28
N SER A 58 13.43 4.90 2.48
CA SER A 58 12.22 5.46 1.90
C SER A 58 12.39 5.54 0.39
N ILE A 59 11.30 5.36 -0.35
CA ILE A 59 11.28 5.50 -1.80
C ILE A 59 10.66 6.85 -2.18
N ARG A 60 10.84 7.25 -3.44
CA ARG A 60 10.28 8.51 -3.95
C ARG A 60 9.04 8.25 -4.79
N ALA A 61 7.92 8.82 -4.37
CA ALA A 61 6.67 8.75 -5.12
C ALA A 61 6.81 9.48 -6.47
N PRO A 62 6.43 8.86 -7.60
CA PRO A 62 6.80 9.34 -8.93
C PRO A 62 6.04 10.59 -9.40
N LEU A 63 4.82 10.85 -8.90
CA LEU A 63 4.03 12.02 -9.29
C LEU A 63 4.18 13.18 -8.31
N SER A 64 4.15 12.92 -7.00
CA SER A 64 4.31 13.95 -5.98
C SER A 64 5.77 14.28 -5.67
N GLY A 65 6.71 13.36 -5.93
CA GLY A 65 8.12 13.51 -5.58
C GLY A 65 8.41 13.37 -4.08
N ARG A 66 7.42 12.96 -3.28
CA ARG A 66 7.52 12.82 -1.82
C ARG A 66 8.32 11.59 -1.43
N GLU A 67 8.98 11.66 -0.27
CA GLU A 67 9.61 10.50 0.37
C GLU A 67 8.54 9.71 1.13
N VAL A 68 8.39 8.44 0.76
CA VAL A 68 7.26 7.60 1.16
C VAL A 68 7.76 6.19 1.48
N LEU A 69 6.95 5.44 2.20
CA LEU A 69 7.18 4.02 2.51
C LEU A 69 6.47 3.10 1.52
N ALA A 70 5.40 3.60 0.89
CA ALA A 70 4.71 2.94 -0.21
C ALA A 70 4.04 3.98 -1.11
N TYR A 71 3.92 3.67 -2.40
CA TYR A 71 3.04 4.37 -3.32
C TYR A 71 2.28 3.41 -4.23
N ASP A 72 1.13 3.87 -4.74
CA ASP A 72 0.42 3.25 -5.86
C ASP A 72 -0.01 4.37 -6.82
N VAL A 73 0.25 4.19 -8.12
CA VAL A 73 -0.22 5.06 -9.18
C VAL A 73 -1.21 4.30 -10.02
N THR A 74 -2.42 4.86 -10.13
CA THR A 74 -3.48 4.33 -10.97
C THR A 74 -3.75 5.30 -12.11
N VAL A 75 -3.81 4.78 -13.34
CA VAL A 75 -4.21 5.53 -14.53
C VAL A 75 -5.47 4.91 -15.13
N ALA A 76 -6.46 5.76 -15.37
CA ALA A 76 -7.75 5.38 -15.90
C ALA A 76 -8.20 6.29 -17.04
N TRP A 77 -8.99 5.75 -17.96
CA TRP A 77 -9.73 6.54 -18.94
C TRP A 77 -10.90 7.22 -18.26
N THR A 78 -11.05 8.53 -18.45
CA THR A 78 -12.24 9.25 -17.99
C THR A 78 -13.38 8.99 -18.97
N GLN A 79 -14.41 8.25 -18.54
CA GLN A 79 -15.66 8.09 -19.29
C GLN A 79 -16.82 8.79 -18.56
N TYR A 80 -17.95 8.95 -19.24
CA TYR A 80 -19.09 9.74 -18.74
C TYR A 80 -19.66 9.24 -17.39
N ASN A 81 -19.60 7.93 -17.11
CA ASN A 81 -20.19 7.32 -15.90
C ASN A 81 -19.20 6.46 -15.08
N SER A 82 -17.98 6.24 -15.55
CA SER A 82 -17.01 5.39 -14.87
C SER A 82 -15.58 5.69 -15.32
N ASP A 83 -14.65 5.56 -14.40
CA ASP A 83 -13.22 5.53 -14.73
C ASP A 83 -12.81 4.08 -15.01
N GLU A 84 -12.23 3.82 -16.19
CA GLU A 84 -11.71 2.50 -16.53
C GLU A 84 -10.20 2.46 -16.31
N VAL A 85 -9.76 1.77 -15.24
CA VAL A 85 -8.34 1.60 -14.92
C VAL A 85 -7.69 0.68 -15.95
N PHE A 86 -6.62 1.15 -16.58
CA PHE A 86 -5.87 0.36 -17.57
C PHE A 86 -4.38 0.26 -17.26
N HIS A 87 -3.88 1.04 -16.29
CA HIS A 87 -2.50 0.94 -15.84
C HIS A 87 -2.43 1.19 -14.33
N THR A 88 -1.62 0.36 -13.67
CA THR A 88 -1.30 0.48 -12.24
C THR A 88 0.19 0.22 -12.07
N GLU A 89 0.81 0.97 -11.17
CA GLU A 89 2.21 0.82 -10.79
C GLU A 89 2.34 1.16 -9.32
N GLY A 90 2.86 0.24 -8.51
CA GLY A 90 3.07 0.45 -7.09
C GLY A 90 4.40 -0.11 -6.63
N GLU A 91 4.93 0.50 -5.59
CA GLU A 91 6.15 0.07 -4.93
C GLU A 91 6.01 0.33 -3.43
N ALA A 92 6.60 -0.55 -2.62
CA ALA A 92 6.60 -0.43 -1.18
C ALA A 92 7.88 -1.05 -0.62
N VAL A 93 8.44 -0.41 0.41
CA VAL A 93 9.60 -0.90 1.15
C VAL A 93 9.17 -1.41 2.53
N PRO A 94 9.94 -2.31 3.17
CA PRO A 94 9.70 -2.66 4.56
C PRO A 94 9.68 -1.43 5.47
N PHE A 95 8.75 -1.41 6.42
CA PHE A 95 8.62 -0.31 7.37
C PHE A 95 8.21 -0.84 8.76
N LEU A 96 8.27 0.04 9.75
CA LEU A 96 7.86 -0.28 11.12
C LEU A 96 6.52 0.38 11.43
N LEU A 97 5.72 -0.28 12.25
CA LEU A 97 4.57 0.28 12.90
C LEU A 97 4.86 0.36 14.39
N SER A 98 4.65 1.53 14.98
CA SER A 98 4.88 1.78 16.40
C SER A 98 3.56 2.09 17.09
N ASP A 99 3.32 1.44 18.21
CA ASP A 99 2.33 1.90 19.18
C ASP A 99 3.04 2.18 20.52
N ASP A 100 2.24 2.48 21.54
CA ASP A 100 2.66 2.73 22.92
C ASP A 100 3.17 1.46 23.64
N SER A 101 3.06 0.28 23.01
CA SER A 101 3.47 -1.00 23.57
C SER A 101 4.72 -1.61 22.93
N GLY A 102 5.04 -1.27 21.66
CA GLY A 102 6.20 -1.81 20.96
C GLY A 102 6.32 -1.41 19.49
N LEU A 103 7.09 -2.23 18.75
CA LEU A 103 7.35 -2.10 17.31
C LEU A 103 6.97 -3.38 16.57
N LEU A 104 6.34 -3.22 15.41
CA LEU A 104 5.92 -4.27 14.49
C LEU A 104 6.57 -4.00 13.14
N ARG A 105 7.31 -4.97 12.60
CA ARG A 105 7.85 -4.86 11.24
C ARG A 105 6.83 -5.32 10.22
N ILE A 106 6.60 -4.50 9.19
CA ILE A 106 5.73 -4.80 8.06
C ILE A 106 6.60 -5.04 6.82
N ASP A 107 6.47 -6.24 6.24
CA ASP A 107 7.01 -6.55 4.93
C ASP A 107 5.88 -6.51 3.90
N PRO A 108 5.89 -5.56 2.95
CA PRO A 108 4.75 -5.28 2.09
C PRO A 108 4.51 -6.33 0.99
N CYS A 109 5.48 -7.19 0.69
CA CYS A 109 5.42 -8.15 -0.44
C CYS A 109 4.23 -9.12 -0.41
N ALA A 110 3.62 -9.35 0.76
CA ALA A 110 2.46 -10.22 0.94
C ALA A 110 1.19 -9.47 1.41
N ALA A 111 1.25 -8.14 1.44
CA ALA A 111 0.21 -7.31 1.99
C ALA A 111 -0.71 -6.73 0.91
N ARG A 112 -1.98 -6.59 1.27
CA ARG A 112 -2.99 -5.87 0.52
C ARG A 112 -3.18 -4.51 1.15
N PHE A 113 -3.24 -3.49 0.30
CA PHE A 113 -3.43 -2.11 0.73
C PHE A 113 -4.83 -1.58 0.44
N GLU A 114 -5.43 -0.91 1.40
CA GLU A 114 -6.66 -0.12 1.29
C GLU A 114 -6.36 1.34 1.67
N PHE A 115 -6.16 2.17 0.65
CA PHE A 115 -5.73 3.55 0.82
C PHE A 115 -6.85 4.57 0.56
N GLU A 116 -6.58 5.82 0.93
CA GLU A 116 -7.36 7.00 0.55
C GLU A 116 -6.58 7.88 -0.44
N VAL A 117 -7.24 8.40 -1.49
CA VAL A 117 -6.55 9.06 -2.61
C VAL A 117 -5.95 10.33 -2.07
N ARG A 118 -4.62 10.44 -2.10
CA ARG A 118 -3.94 11.66 -1.65
C ARG A 118 -3.75 12.67 -2.78
N THR A 119 -3.46 12.19 -3.99
CA THR A 119 -3.29 13.07 -5.15
C THR A 119 -4.08 12.56 -6.35
N ALA A 120 -4.85 13.45 -6.99
CA ALA A 120 -5.56 13.16 -8.23
C ALA A 120 -5.26 14.25 -9.27
N PHE A 121 -5.02 13.83 -10.50
CA PHE A 121 -4.83 14.68 -11.66
C PHE A 121 -5.81 14.25 -12.74
N GLN A 122 -6.53 15.22 -13.30
CA GLN A 122 -7.46 14.97 -14.38
C GLN A 122 -7.04 15.77 -15.62
N GLY A 123 -6.92 15.06 -16.73
CA GLY A 123 -6.70 15.62 -18.06
C GLY A 123 -7.94 15.44 -18.91
N GLY A 124 -8.12 16.30 -19.91
CA GLY A 124 -9.22 16.19 -20.85
C GLY A 124 -9.08 17.15 -22.02
N PHE A 125 -10.06 17.13 -22.93
CA PHE A 125 -10.03 17.84 -24.21
C PHE A 125 -9.55 19.31 -24.12
N LEU A 126 -9.94 20.05 -23.07
CA LEU A 126 -9.53 21.44 -22.84
C LEU A 126 -8.53 21.62 -21.68
N ASN A 127 -8.20 20.56 -20.94
CA ASN A 127 -7.38 20.61 -19.73
C ASN A 127 -6.12 19.75 -19.90
N ALA A 128 -4.97 20.41 -19.96
CA ALA A 128 -3.68 19.72 -19.99
C ALA A 128 -3.35 19.13 -18.61
N LEU A 129 -2.75 17.94 -18.60
CA LEU A 129 -2.16 17.36 -17.39
C LEU A 129 -0.93 18.17 -16.96
N ALA A 130 -0.64 18.16 -15.66
CA ALA A 130 0.57 18.78 -15.13
C ALA A 130 1.83 18.17 -15.80
N PRO A 131 2.88 18.96 -16.10
CA PRO A 131 4.06 18.49 -16.86
C PRO A 131 4.69 17.20 -16.32
N ARG A 132 4.86 17.09 -15.00
CA ARG A 132 5.39 15.88 -14.33
C ARG A 132 4.55 14.63 -14.59
N VAL A 133 3.23 14.77 -14.71
CA VAL A 133 2.32 13.66 -15.00
C VAL A 133 2.45 13.26 -16.46
N VAL A 134 2.60 14.23 -17.37
CA VAL A 134 2.87 13.95 -18.79
C VAL A 134 4.20 13.22 -18.97
N GLU A 135 5.25 13.64 -18.26
CA GLU A 135 6.56 12.97 -18.27
C GLU A 135 6.46 11.53 -17.74
N TYR A 136 5.78 11.33 -16.61
CA TYR A 136 5.51 10.01 -16.05
C TYR A 136 4.83 9.09 -17.08
N LEU A 137 3.73 9.56 -17.70
CA LEU A 137 2.95 8.80 -18.68
C LEU A 137 3.76 8.49 -19.95
N LYS A 138 4.53 9.47 -20.44
CA LYS A 138 5.43 9.29 -21.60
C LYS A 138 6.50 8.25 -21.36
N ALA A 139 7.11 8.24 -20.17
CA ALA A 139 8.10 7.22 -19.79
C ALA A 139 7.51 5.80 -19.80
N ARG A 140 6.18 5.67 -19.66
CA ARG A 140 5.43 4.41 -19.73
C ARG A 140 4.74 4.18 -21.08
N SER A 141 5.09 4.97 -22.10
CA SER A 141 4.49 4.91 -23.44
C SER A 141 2.98 5.08 -23.46
N ILE A 142 2.40 5.75 -22.46
CA ILE A 142 0.97 6.06 -22.39
C ILE A 142 0.72 7.37 -23.12
N GLN A 143 -0.14 7.34 -24.13
CA GLN A 143 -0.47 8.51 -24.94
C GLN A 143 -1.38 9.49 -24.17
N THR A 144 -0.98 10.76 -24.14
CA THR A 144 -1.76 11.84 -23.52
C THR A 144 -2.56 12.66 -24.53
N THR A 145 -2.32 12.45 -25.83
CA THR A 145 -2.97 13.15 -26.94
C THR A 145 -3.42 12.17 -28.02
N THR A 146 -4.50 12.49 -28.71
CA THR A 146 -4.96 11.78 -29.92
C THR A 146 -4.06 12.07 -31.12
N ALA A 147 -4.22 11.32 -32.21
CA ALA A 147 -3.50 11.54 -33.47
C ALA A 147 -3.71 12.94 -34.08
N LEU A 148 -4.79 13.64 -33.69
CA LEU A 148 -5.11 15.00 -34.11
C LEU A 148 -4.58 16.07 -33.13
N GLY A 149 -3.83 15.68 -32.09
CA GLY A 149 -3.23 16.59 -31.11
C GLY A 149 -4.17 17.00 -29.97
N PHE A 150 -5.39 16.46 -29.88
CA PHE A 150 -6.30 16.75 -28.78
C PHE A 150 -5.92 15.96 -27.51
N ASN A 151 -6.03 16.59 -26.35
CA ASN A 151 -5.83 15.92 -25.07
C ASN A 151 -6.83 14.78 -24.86
N VAL A 152 -6.32 13.68 -24.33
CA VAL A 152 -7.11 12.52 -23.95
C VAL A 152 -7.71 12.72 -22.55
N GLY A 153 -8.96 12.25 -22.35
CA GLY A 153 -9.59 12.17 -21.03
C GLY A 153 -8.93 11.11 -20.16
N LEU A 154 -8.06 11.53 -19.25
CA LEU A 154 -7.34 10.65 -18.34
C LEU A 154 -7.52 11.09 -16.89
N MET A 155 -7.67 10.11 -16.01
CA MET A 155 -7.60 10.28 -14.58
C MET A 155 -6.35 9.56 -14.07
N VAL A 156 -5.46 10.30 -13.42
CA VAL A 156 -4.25 9.76 -12.80
C VAL A 156 -4.33 9.99 -11.31
N ARG A 157 -4.24 8.94 -10.51
CA ARG A 157 -4.28 8.99 -9.04
C ARG A 157 -2.98 8.45 -8.49
N GLU A 158 -2.45 9.10 -7.47
CA GLU A 158 -1.34 8.60 -6.66
C GLU A 158 -1.78 8.49 -5.20
N TRP A 159 -1.56 7.30 -4.65
CA TRP A 159 -1.69 6.96 -3.25
C TRP A 159 -0.29 6.92 -2.66
N VAL A 160 -0.12 7.44 -1.44
CA VAL A 160 1.17 7.39 -0.73
C VAL A 160 0.96 7.09 0.75
N LEU A 161 1.94 6.40 1.33
CA LEU A 161 2.10 6.25 2.78
C LEU A 161 3.38 6.94 3.23
N GLU A 162 3.26 7.92 4.10
CA GLU A 162 4.39 8.71 4.60
C GLU A 162 4.79 8.23 6.01
N PRO A 163 6.07 8.31 6.40
CA PRO A 163 6.44 8.20 7.80
C PRO A 163 5.63 9.19 8.65
N GLY A 164 5.13 8.74 9.80
CA GLY A 164 4.22 9.50 10.66
C GLY A 164 2.73 9.27 10.37
N ASP A 165 2.37 8.64 9.25
CA ASP A 165 0.97 8.27 8.99
C ASP A 165 0.51 7.20 9.98
N THR A 166 -0.78 7.24 10.34
CA THR A 166 -1.41 6.17 11.12
C THR A 166 -1.92 5.07 10.20
N LEU A 167 -1.57 3.82 10.51
CA LEU A 167 -1.97 2.65 9.73
C LEU A 167 -2.55 1.57 10.66
N ALA A 168 -3.60 0.91 10.18
CA ALA A 168 -4.09 -0.34 10.76
C ALA A 168 -3.60 -1.55 9.96
N VAL A 169 -3.09 -2.55 10.66
CA VAL A 169 -2.64 -3.83 10.13
C VAL A 169 -3.57 -4.92 10.65
N ILE A 170 -4.08 -5.75 9.74
CA ILE A 170 -4.92 -6.90 10.07
C ILE A 170 -4.30 -8.17 9.49
N GLY A 171 -4.08 -9.17 10.33
CA GLY A 171 -3.54 -10.47 9.93
C GLY A 171 -3.26 -11.35 11.13
N ILE A 172 -2.49 -12.43 10.93
CA ILE A 172 -2.14 -13.35 12.00
C ILE A 172 -0.86 -12.89 12.69
N ALA A 173 -0.91 -12.74 14.01
CA ALA A 173 0.24 -12.40 14.84
C ALA A 173 1.26 -13.56 14.87
N HIS A 174 2.53 -13.22 14.64
CA HIS A 174 3.65 -14.17 14.70
C HIS A 174 4.86 -13.53 15.39
N TRP A 175 5.25 -14.06 16.54
CA TRP A 175 6.43 -13.64 17.29
C TRP A 175 7.65 -14.41 16.83
N GLU A 176 8.66 -13.68 16.41
CA GLU A 176 9.96 -14.24 16.06
C GLU A 176 11.08 -13.62 16.89
N SER A 177 12.19 -14.34 17.01
CA SER A 177 13.42 -13.79 17.58
C SER A 177 13.89 -12.63 16.71
N ASP A 178 14.16 -11.48 17.34
CA ASP A 178 14.70 -10.32 16.66
C ASP A 178 16.17 -10.59 16.26
N PRO A 179 16.49 -10.62 14.96
CA PRO A 179 17.84 -10.86 14.48
C PRO A 179 18.82 -9.73 14.85
N SER A 180 18.33 -8.56 15.26
CA SER A 180 19.17 -7.45 15.73
C SER A 180 19.77 -7.70 17.12
N GLY A 181 19.17 -8.61 17.91
CA GLY A 181 19.66 -9.01 19.23
C GLY A 181 19.69 -7.90 20.28
N VAL A 182 19.11 -6.73 20.02
CA VAL A 182 19.10 -5.59 20.96
C VAL A 182 18.05 -5.87 22.04
N PRO A 183 18.43 -6.08 23.31
CA PRO A 183 17.46 -6.41 24.36
C PRO A 183 16.49 -5.26 24.60
N THR A 184 15.19 -5.54 24.56
CA THR A 184 14.15 -4.62 25.05
C THR A 184 14.21 -4.62 26.58
N ALA A 185 15.08 -3.76 27.13
CA ALA A 185 15.17 -3.29 28.51
C ALA A 185 14.66 -4.22 29.63
N GLU A 186 15.55 -5.04 30.19
CA GLU A 186 15.81 -5.26 31.63
C GLU A 186 16.97 -6.27 31.79
N PRO A 187 17.93 -6.08 32.72
CA PRO A 187 19.04 -7.00 32.90
C PRO A 187 18.57 -8.20 33.73
N GLY A 188 17.97 -9.18 33.05
CA GLY A 188 17.47 -10.40 33.67
C GLY A 188 17.19 -11.50 32.64
N TYR A 189 18.18 -12.34 32.41
CA TYR A 189 18.02 -13.76 32.00
C TYR A 189 17.33 -14.06 30.64
N ARG A 190 18.16 -14.24 29.59
CA ARG A 190 17.92 -15.14 28.43
C ARG A 190 16.66 -14.96 27.57
N ASP A 191 15.93 -13.86 27.64
CA ASP A 191 14.94 -13.57 26.59
C ASP A 191 15.63 -12.87 25.42
N THR A 192 15.82 -13.61 24.32
CA THR A 192 16.13 -13.00 23.03
C THR A 192 15.05 -11.97 22.75
N ALA A 193 15.43 -10.73 22.41
CA ALA A 193 14.46 -9.72 22.01
C ALA A 193 13.52 -10.33 20.96
N LYS A 194 12.21 -10.27 21.18
CA LYS A 194 11.22 -10.77 20.24
C LYS A 194 10.63 -9.60 19.49
N ARG A 195 10.35 -9.79 18.21
CA ARG A 195 9.60 -8.83 17.40
C ARG A 195 8.34 -9.48 16.86
N LEU A 196 7.27 -8.70 16.82
CA LEU A 196 6.04 -9.13 16.19
C LEU A 196 6.17 -8.94 14.68
N ARG A 197 5.70 -9.95 13.94
CA ARG A 197 5.31 -9.89 12.53
C ARG A 197 3.82 -10.14 12.41
N VAL A 198 3.23 -9.61 11.35
CA VAL A 198 1.88 -9.99 10.93
C VAL A 198 1.99 -10.71 9.59
N ILE A 199 1.47 -11.94 9.55
CA ILE A 199 1.45 -12.78 8.36
C ILE A 199 0.04 -12.93 7.80
N ALA A 200 -0.04 -13.33 6.53
CA ALA A 200 -1.32 -13.54 5.86
C ALA A 200 -2.11 -14.68 6.55
N PRO A 201 -3.43 -14.52 6.74
CA PRO A 201 -4.28 -15.62 7.19
C PRO A 201 -4.35 -16.73 6.11
N PRO A 202 -4.70 -17.98 6.48
CA PRO A 202 -4.71 -19.12 5.55
C PRO A 202 -5.49 -18.91 4.25
N ASP A 203 -6.59 -18.16 4.32
CA ASP A 203 -7.49 -17.89 3.18
C ASP A 203 -7.46 -16.42 2.72
N GLY A 204 -6.37 -15.68 2.98
CA GLY A 204 -6.33 -14.26 2.67
C GLY A 204 -4.93 -13.63 2.59
N GLN A 205 -4.90 -12.31 2.74
CA GLN A 205 -3.69 -11.48 2.73
C GLN A 205 -3.67 -10.63 3.99
N VAL A 206 -2.49 -10.15 4.39
CA VAL A 206 -2.41 -9.09 5.40
C VAL A 206 -3.12 -7.87 4.84
N LEU A 207 -4.02 -7.25 5.60
CA LEU A 207 -4.70 -6.03 5.18
C LEU A 207 -4.07 -4.83 5.89
N LEU A 208 -3.64 -3.85 5.10
CA LEU A 208 -3.10 -2.58 5.54
C LEU A 208 -4.10 -1.49 5.14
N THR A 209 -4.59 -0.71 6.11
CA THR A 209 -5.59 0.33 5.84
C THR A 209 -5.28 1.63 6.57
N ALA A 210 -5.38 2.74 5.83
CA ALA A 210 -5.28 4.09 6.37
C ALA A 210 -6.60 4.56 7.05
N ARG A 211 -7.61 3.68 7.14
CA ARG A 211 -8.89 3.95 7.81
C ARG A 211 -9.04 3.01 9.03
N PRO A 212 -8.43 3.34 10.17
CA PRO A 212 -8.37 2.43 11.31
C PRO A 212 -9.74 2.12 11.92
N GLU A 213 -10.78 2.91 11.62
CA GLU A 213 -12.14 2.75 12.18
C GLU A 213 -13.04 1.80 11.38
N ARG A 214 -12.72 1.50 10.12
CA ARG A 214 -13.72 0.97 9.15
C ARG A 214 -14.01 -0.53 9.25
N HIS A 215 -13.29 -1.29 10.07
CA HIS A 215 -13.34 -2.77 10.10
C HIS A 215 -13.66 -3.32 11.50
N GLY A 216 -14.74 -2.84 12.14
CA GLY A 216 -15.13 -3.28 13.48
C GLY A 216 -16.48 -2.82 14.02
N GLU A 217 -17.42 -2.42 13.16
CA GLU A 217 -18.83 -2.14 13.56
C GLU A 217 -19.80 -3.06 12.81
#